data_AF-A0A1H1ARP1-F1
#
_entry.id   AF-A0A1H1ARP1-F1
#
_cell.length_a   1.000
_cell.length_b   1.000
_cell.length_c   1.000
_cell.angle_alpha   90.00
_cell.angle_beta   90.00
_cell.angle_gamma   90.00
#
_symmetry.space_group_name_H-M   'P 1'
#
loop_
_entity.id
_entity.type
_entity.pdbx_description
1 polymer ?
#
loop_
_entity_poly.entity_id
_entity_poly.type
_entity_poly.pdbx_seq_one_letter_code
_entity_poly.pdbx_strand_id
1 'polypeptide(L)'
;MANEPNVQQPQDANDPPSETVVELADGMRGRWVVASQGSTHVWDLDTLTYTRRPGPASPSGAFDYDGIAHRITRVTRWPRVGDQSLVWFDDPASPFDTEQFRRSSVIVSITRAPEGT
;
A
#
# COMPACT_ATOMS: atom_id res chain seq x y z
N MET A 1 48.37 5.14 -13.35
CA MET A 1 47.55 5.66 -12.23
C MET A 1 46.33 4.77 -12.16
N ALA A 2 46.24 3.91 -11.15
CA ALA A 2 45.21 2.89 -11.03
C ALA A 2 44.46 3.08 -9.70
N ASN A 3 43.16 2.74 -9.75
CA ASN A 3 42.16 2.58 -8.68
C ASN A 3 41.67 3.90 -8.03
N GLU A 4 40.37 4.10 -7.82
CA GLU A 4 39.38 3.16 -7.27
C GLU A 4 38.00 3.23 -7.97
N PRO A 5 37.27 2.11 -8.10
CA PRO A 5 35.82 2.15 -8.31
C PRO A 5 35.10 2.42 -6.98
N ASN A 6 34.25 3.44 -6.98
CA ASN A 6 33.29 3.74 -5.91
C ASN A 6 32.35 2.54 -5.72
N VAL A 7 32.63 1.69 -4.73
CA VAL A 7 31.72 0.62 -4.32
C VAL A 7 30.57 1.27 -3.57
N GLN A 8 29.43 1.42 -4.24
CA GLN A 8 28.17 1.72 -3.58
C GLN A 8 27.91 0.61 -2.56
N GLN A 9 28.09 0.92 -1.28
CA GLN A 9 27.81 0.05 -0.16
C GLN A 9 26.34 -0.41 -0.24
N PRO A 10 26.03 -1.72 -0.16
CA PRO A 10 24.64 -2.16 -0.14
C PRO A 10 23.98 -1.56 1.10
N GLN A 11 22.98 -0.71 0.88
CA GLN A 11 22.11 -0.20 1.92
C GLN A 11 21.34 -1.40 2.50
N ASP A 12 21.45 -1.52 3.82
CA ASP A 12 20.50 -2.18 4.74
C ASP A 12 20.43 -3.71 4.75
N ALA A 13 21.49 -4.33 5.28
CA ALA A 13 21.46 -5.72 5.79
C ALA A 13 21.07 -5.83 7.28
N ASN A 14 20.65 -4.73 7.92
CA ASN A 14 20.37 -4.65 9.36
C ASN A 14 18.91 -4.36 9.72
N ASP A 15 18.02 -4.18 8.74
CA ASP A 15 16.59 -4.09 9.06
C ASP A 15 16.07 -5.48 9.43
N PRO A 16 15.36 -5.64 10.57
CA PRO A 16 14.67 -6.88 10.86
C PRO A 16 13.71 -7.18 9.71
N PRO A 17 13.54 -8.46 9.33
CA PRO A 17 12.66 -8.82 8.22
C PRO A 17 11.27 -8.25 8.48
N SER A 18 10.78 -7.45 7.53
CA SER A 18 9.44 -6.87 7.62
C SER A 18 8.42 -8.00 7.74
N GLU A 19 7.58 -7.93 8.77
CA GLU A 19 6.51 -8.89 9.01
C GLU A 19 5.67 -9.07 7.73
N THR A 20 5.38 -10.31 7.36
CA THR A 20 4.63 -10.65 6.16
C THR A 20 3.40 -11.47 6.54
N VAL A 21 2.25 -11.16 5.94
CA VAL A 21 0.99 -11.86 6.16
C VAL A 21 0.34 -12.24 4.83
N VAL A 22 -0.58 -13.20 4.86
CA VAL A 22 -1.35 -13.59 3.66
C VAL A 22 -2.66 -12.84 3.52
N GLU A 23 -3.15 -12.23 4.60
CA GLU A 23 -4.43 -11.51 4.64
C GLU A 23 -4.38 -10.44 5.74
N LEU A 24 -4.92 -9.26 5.45
CA LEU A 24 -5.28 -8.28 6.48
C LEU A 24 -6.69 -8.57 6.98
N ALA A 25 -6.99 -8.20 8.22
CA ALA A 25 -8.31 -8.42 8.81
C ALA A 25 -8.71 -7.26 9.72
N ASP A 26 -10.00 -7.25 10.07
CA ASP A 26 -10.51 -6.34 11.10
C ASP A 26 -9.76 -6.54 12.43
N GLY A 27 -9.49 -5.43 13.13
CA GLY A 27 -8.74 -5.43 14.39
C GLY A 27 -7.21 -5.50 14.24
N MET A 28 -6.67 -5.75 13.04
CA MET A 28 -5.23 -5.56 12.80
C MET A 28 -4.83 -4.09 12.90
N ARG A 29 -3.57 -3.85 13.25
CA ARG A 29 -2.98 -2.53 13.45
C ARG A 29 -1.71 -2.37 12.63
N GLY A 30 -1.14 -1.18 12.64
CA GLY A 30 0.08 -0.88 11.89
C GLY A 30 -0.18 -0.46 10.45
N ARG A 31 0.91 -0.04 9.82
CA ARG A 31 0.96 0.34 8.42
C ARG A 31 1.44 -0.84 7.58
N TRP A 32 0.68 -1.17 6.55
CA TRP A 32 0.93 -2.31 5.68
C TRP A 32 1.07 -1.87 4.23
N VAL A 33 2.09 -2.40 3.57
CA VAL A 33 2.29 -2.30 2.13
C VAL A 33 1.66 -3.53 1.49
N VAL A 34 0.63 -3.31 0.70
CA VAL A 34 -0.07 -4.31 -0.09
C VAL A 34 0.33 -4.11 -1.55
N ALA A 35 1.14 -5.01 -2.09
CA ALA A 35 1.52 -4.97 -3.49
C ALA A 35 0.54 -5.81 -4.32
N SER A 36 0.02 -5.21 -5.40
CA SER A 36 -0.73 -5.90 -6.43
C SER A 36 0.06 -5.91 -7.75
N GLN A 37 -0.40 -6.68 -8.74
CA GLN A 37 0.30 -6.85 -10.03
C GLN A 37 0.74 -5.54 -10.73
N GLY A 38 0.12 -4.39 -10.42
CA GLY A 38 0.49 -3.12 -11.03
C GLY A 38 0.41 -1.90 -10.12
N SER A 39 0.19 -2.07 -8.81
CA SER A 39 0.07 -0.95 -7.88
C SER A 39 0.52 -1.35 -6.48
N THR A 40 1.09 -0.39 -5.77
CA THR A 40 1.35 -0.51 -4.34
C THR A 40 0.27 0.26 -3.59
N HIS A 41 -0.29 -0.37 -2.55
CA HIS A 41 -1.30 0.22 -1.70
C HIS A 41 -0.76 0.28 -0.28
N VAL A 42 -0.96 1.41 0.39
CA VAL A 42 -0.65 1.56 1.81
C VAL A 42 -1.97 1.52 2.55
N TRP A 43 -2.07 0.56 3.46
CA TRP A 43 -3.15 0.44 4.43
C TRP A 43 -2.60 0.80 5.80
N ASP A 44 -2.89 2.00 6.27
CA ASP A 44 -2.55 2.42 7.63
C ASP A 44 -3.75 2.11 8.53
N LEU A 45 -3.68 0.99 9.25
CA LEU A 45 -4.79 0.51 10.07
C LEU A 45 -4.85 1.17 11.44
N ASP A 46 -3.80 1.90 11.85
CA ASP A 46 -3.83 2.71 13.07
C ASP A 46 -4.63 4.01 12.86
N THR A 47 -4.54 4.60 11.68
CA THR A 47 -5.30 5.81 11.30
C THR A 47 -6.52 5.52 10.41
N LEU A 48 -6.71 4.26 10.03
CA LEU A 48 -7.72 3.80 9.07
C LEU A 48 -7.66 4.59 7.76
N THR A 49 -6.48 4.68 7.15
CA THR A 49 -6.30 5.33 5.85
C THR A 49 -5.79 4.39 4.76
N TYR A 50 -6.20 4.70 3.53
CA TYR A 50 -5.83 3.98 2.32
C TYR A 50 -5.14 4.96 1.35
N THR A 51 -3.98 4.56 0.83
CA THR A 51 -3.28 5.28 -0.25
C THR A 51 -2.97 4.31 -1.38
N ARG A 52 -3.20 4.72 -2.63
CA ARG A 52 -2.74 3.99 -3.82
C ARG A 52 -1.56 4.69 -4.47
N ARG A 53 -0.58 3.92 -4.92
CA ARG A 53 0.53 4.37 -5.77
C ARG A 53 0.60 3.45 -6.99
N PRO A 54 0.10 3.86 -8.16
CA PRO A 54 0.17 3.04 -9.36
C PRO A 54 1.62 2.89 -9.81
N GLY A 55 2.00 1.69 -10.21
CA GLY A 55 3.26 1.46 -10.93
C GLY A 55 3.09 1.68 -12.43
N PRO A 56 4.19 1.68 -13.21
CA PRO A 56 4.14 1.75 -14.67
C PRO A 56 3.33 0.61 -15.32
N ALA A 57 3.26 -0.54 -14.64
CA ALA A 57 2.49 -1.71 -15.07
C ALA A 57 1.01 -1.68 -14.63
N SER A 58 0.53 -0.60 -14.01
CA SER A 58 -0.87 -0.46 -13.59
C SER A 58 -1.80 -0.48 -14.81
N PRO A 59 -2.68 -1.50 -14.96
CA PRO A 59 -3.58 -1.56 -16.13
C PRO A 59 -4.56 -0.39 -16.19
N SER A 60 -4.91 0.16 -15.03
CA SER A 60 -5.78 1.33 -14.92
C SER A 60 -5.06 2.66 -15.00
N GLY A 61 -3.72 2.67 -15.06
CA GLY A 61 -2.92 3.90 -15.02
C GLY A 61 -3.13 4.72 -13.74
N ALA A 62 -2.90 6.02 -13.85
CA ALA A 62 -3.12 6.99 -12.79
C ALA A 62 -4.59 7.36 -12.67
N PHE A 63 -5.05 7.52 -11.43
CA PHE A 63 -6.34 8.09 -11.09
C PHE A 63 -6.17 9.37 -10.30
N ASP A 64 -7.23 10.17 -10.27
CA ASP A 64 -7.34 11.25 -9.29
C ASP A 64 -7.12 10.70 -7.89
N TYR A 65 -6.36 11.47 -7.13
CA TYR A 65 -6.00 11.21 -5.74
C TYR A 65 -5.07 10.02 -5.46
N ASP A 66 -4.39 9.50 -6.49
CA ASP A 66 -3.23 8.63 -6.26
C ASP A 66 -2.14 9.39 -5.46
N GLY A 67 -1.49 8.69 -4.53
CA GLY A 67 -0.49 9.27 -3.63
C GLY A 67 -1.05 10.00 -2.41
N ILE A 68 -2.37 10.22 -2.35
CA ILE A 68 -3.05 10.87 -1.22
C ILE A 68 -3.66 9.79 -0.30
N ALA A 69 -3.53 9.99 1.01
CA ALA A 69 -4.16 9.13 2.01
C ALA A 69 -5.62 9.52 2.22
N HIS A 70 -6.53 8.55 2.10
CA HIS A 70 -7.96 8.73 2.25
C HIS A 70 -8.46 7.95 3.46
N ARG A 71 -9.38 8.52 4.24
CA ARG A 71 -10.01 7.80 5.35
C ARG A 71 -10.86 6.65 4.80
N ILE A 72 -10.57 5.44 5.26
CA ILE A 72 -11.37 4.26 4.96
C ILE A 72 -12.69 4.37 5.71
N THR A 73 -13.79 4.25 4.97
CA THR A 73 -15.15 4.20 5.52
C THR A 73 -15.64 2.77 5.67
N ARG A 74 -15.28 1.90 4.72
CA ARG A 74 -15.68 0.49 4.72
C ARG A 74 -14.76 -0.38 3.88
N VAL A 75 -14.50 -1.59 4.38
CA VAL A 75 -13.81 -2.64 3.63
C VAL A 75 -14.83 -3.74 3.27
N THR A 76 -15.09 -3.91 1.97
CA THR A 76 -15.99 -4.98 1.48
C THR A 76 -15.25 -6.31 1.36
N ARG A 77 -13.96 -6.25 1.02
CA ARG A 77 -13.06 -7.40 0.99
C ARG A 77 -11.69 -6.95 1.42
N TRP A 78 -11.19 -7.54 2.50
CA TRP A 78 -9.86 -7.25 3.01
C TRP A 78 -8.78 -7.74 2.03
N PRO A 79 -7.62 -7.07 1.97
CA PRO A 79 -6.47 -7.53 1.19
C PRO A 79 -6.06 -8.97 1.54
N ARG A 80 -5.98 -9.84 0.54
CA ARG A 80 -5.48 -11.22 0.66
C ARG A 80 -4.63 -11.59 -0.54
N VAL A 81 -3.47 -12.20 -0.31
CA VAL A 81 -2.57 -12.68 -1.36
C VAL A 81 -3.31 -13.70 -2.23
N GLY A 82 -3.23 -13.52 -3.55
CA GLY A 82 -3.94 -14.32 -4.55
C GLY A 82 -5.36 -13.83 -4.87
N ASP A 83 -5.86 -12.79 -4.19
CA ASP A 83 -7.17 -12.20 -4.45
C ASP A 83 -7.10 -10.67 -4.56
N GLN A 84 -8.23 -10.01 -4.77
CA GLN A 84 -8.39 -8.56 -4.83
C GLN A 84 -8.84 -7.99 -3.48
N SER A 85 -8.63 -6.70 -3.27
CA SER A 85 -9.28 -5.93 -2.20
C SER A 85 -10.40 -5.05 -2.77
N LEU A 86 -11.39 -4.76 -1.94
CA LEU A 86 -12.53 -3.89 -2.26
C LEU A 86 -12.72 -2.90 -1.11
N VAL A 87 -12.37 -1.64 -1.33
CA VAL A 87 -12.32 -0.60 -0.30
C VAL A 87 -13.11 0.64 -0.71
N TRP A 88 -13.78 1.23 0.28
CA TRP A 88 -14.49 2.49 0.21
C TRP A 88 -13.79 3.50 1.13
N PHE A 89 -13.68 4.74 0.66
CA PHE A 89 -13.02 5.82 1.38
C PHE A 89 -13.63 7.17 1.02
N ASP A 90 -13.46 8.16 1.90
CA ASP A 90 -13.98 9.51 1.68
C ASP A 90 -13.36 10.15 0.42
N ASP A 91 -14.17 10.89 -0.35
CA ASP A 91 -13.63 11.78 -1.37
C ASP A 91 -12.96 12.99 -0.69
N PRO A 92 -11.68 13.31 -0.97
CA PRO A 92 -10.99 14.40 -0.29
C PRO A 92 -11.57 15.79 -0.60
N ALA A 93 -12.27 15.96 -1.73
CA ALA A 93 -12.95 17.21 -2.08
C ALA A 93 -14.36 17.33 -1.49
N SER A 94 -14.98 16.21 -1.09
CA SER A 94 -16.32 16.16 -0.49
C SER A 94 -16.45 15.00 0.51
N PRO A 95 -15.72 15.06 1.65
CA PRO A 95 -15.53 13.89 2.52
C PRO A 95 -16.76 13.49 3.32
N PHE A 96 -17.79 14.33 3.37
CA PHE A 96 -19.03 14.05 4.12
C PHE A 96 -20.21 13.66 3.21
N ASP A 97 -20.07 13.83 1.89
CA ASP A 97 -21.18 13.60 0.95
C ASP A 97 -20.86 12.54 -0.11
N THR A 98 -19.57 12.25 -0.36
CA THR A 98 -19.13 11.35 -1.43
C THR A 98 -18.15 10.30 -0.93
N GLU A 99 -18.46 9.03 -1.17
CA GLU A 99 -17.51 7.92 -1.05
C GLU A 99 -16.92 7.56 -2.41
N GLN A 100 -15.63 7.28 -2.40
CA GLN A 100 -14.91 6.70 -3.51
C GLN A 100 -14.72 5.20 -3.31
N PHE A 101 -14.73 4.47 -4.42
CA PHE A 101 -14.52 3.02 -4.43
C PHE A 101 -13.25 2.65 -5.20
N ARG A 102 -12.50 1.67 -4.67
CA ARG A 102 -11.39 1.03 -5.38
C ARG A 102 -11.45 -0.49 -5.26
N ARG A 103 -11.18 -1.12 -6.40
CA ARG A 103 -10.82 -2.53 -6.53
C ARG A 103 -9.35 -2.63 -6.93
N SER A 104 -8.56 -3.42 -6.21
CA SER A 104 -7.18 -3.70 -6.61
C SER A 104 -7.11 -4.77 -7.72
N SER A 105 -5.96 -4.84 -8.41
CA SER A 105 -5.57 -6.08 -9.08
C SER A 105 -5.28 -7.18 -8.05
N VAL A 106 -4.98 -8.39 -8.53
CA VAL A 106 -4.57 -9.50 -7.65
C VAL A 106 -3.36 -9.09 -6.82
N ILE A 107 -3.46 -9.31 -5.52
CA ILE A 107 -2.45 -9.01 -4.52
C ILE A 107 -1.39 -10.11 -4.55
N VAL A 108 -0.13 -9.71 -4.57
CA VAL A 108 1.03 -10.61 -4.66
C VAL A 108 1.85 -10.66 -3.37
N SER A 109 1.80 -9.62 -2.54
CA SER A 109 2.42 -9.62 -1.22
C SER A 109 1.77 -8.60 -0.29
N ILE A 110 1.88 -8.86 1.01
CA ILE A 110 1.46 -7.96 2.09
C ILE A 110 2.56 -7.96 3.13
N THR A 111 3.21 -6.80 3.32
CA THR A 111 4.31 -6.64 4.28
C THR A 111 4.07 -5.45 5.18
N ARG A 112 4.51 -5.52 6.43
CA ARG A 112 4.46 -4.39 7.34
C ARG A 112 5.43 -3.32 6.86
N ALA A 113 4.98 -2.07 6.80
CA ALA A 113 5.85 -0.95 6.48
C ALA A 113 6.80 -0.71 7.67
N PRO A 114 8.07 -0.36 7.43
CA PRO A 114 8.95 0.07 8.50
C PRO A 114 8.34 1.30 9.20
N GLU A 115 8.48 1.35 10.53
CA GLU A 115 8.11 2.54 11.30
C GLU A 115 9.05 3.66 10.85
N GLY A 116 8.47 4.77 10.36
CA GLY A 116 9.27 5.92 9.93
C GLY A 116 9.93 6.58 11.14
N THR A 117 11.26 6.70 11.09
CA THR A 117 12.08 7.50 12.02
C THR A 117 11.74 8.98 11.96
#